data_AF-A0A9E4EV95-F1
#
_entry.id   AF-A0A9E4EV95-F1
#
_cell.length_a   1.000
_cell.length_b   1.000
_cell.length_c   1.000
_cell.angle_alpha   90.00
_cell.angle_beta   90.00
_cell.angle_gamma   90.00
#
_symmetry.space_group_name_H-M   'P 1'
#
loop_
_entity.id
_entity.type
_entity.pdbx_description
1 polymer ?
#
loop_
_entity_poly.entity_id
_entity_poly.type
_entity_poly.pdbx_seq_one_letter_code
_entity_poly.pdbx_strand_id
1 'polypeptide(L)'
;MQTDNGLVGWGEYRCTPPPTQSVEGLIGRSPFDFLGSEVHLGLAGALYDVMGQYLEVPAYKLMGPKVRDRVPVAAWTRPADPEELSREIVRAADQGYRLFKMHTCPRGRGCGTAGFQDAVRLQF
;
A
#
# COMPACT_ATOMS: atom_id res chain seq x y z
N MET A 1 7.91 1.62 -17.45
CA MET A 1 9.32 1.96 -17.75
C MET A 1 9.83 0.96 -18.76
N GLN A 2 10.53 1.38 -19.81
CA GLN A 2 11.13 0.48 -20.79
C GLN A 2 12.65 0.67 -20.79
N THR A 3 13.41 -0.43 -20.78
CA THR A 3 14.87 -0.43 -20.87
C THR A 3 15.33 -0.70 -22.30
N ASP A 4 16.59 -0.39 -22.57
CA ASP A 4 17.25 -0.57 -23.87
C ASP A 4 17.35 -2.03 -24.31
N ASN A 5 17.45 -2.96 -23.35
CA ASN A 5 17.39 -4.40 -23.57
C ASN A 5 15.96 -4.95 -23.78
N GLY A 6 14.96 -4.06 -23.92
CA GLY A 6 13.58 -4.42 -24.26
C GLY A 6 12.68 -4.85 -23.10
N LEU A 7 13.18 -4.90 -21.86
CA LEU A 7 12.35 -5.20 -20.70
C LEU A 7 11.41 -4.04 -20.37
N VAL A 8 10.24 -4.37 -19.81
CA VAL A 8 9.22 -3.40 -19.42
C VAL A 8 8.83 -3.63 -17.96
N GLY A 9 9.16 -2.65 -17.12
CA GLY A 9 8.78 -2.61 -15.71
C GLY A 9 7.50 -1.78 -15.48
N TRP A 10 6.61 -2.30 -14.65
CA TRP A 10 5.33 -1.70 -14.29
C TRP A 10 5.34 -1.18 -12.86
N GLY A 11 4.75 -0.01 -12.66
CA GLY A 11 4.57 0.56 -11.34
C GLY A 11 3.26 1.32 -11.27
N GLU A 12 2.66 1.33 -10.08
CA GLU A 12 1.33 1.85 -9.84
C GLU A 12 1.39 3.00 -8.83
N TYR A 13 0.65 4.07 -9.10
CA TYR A 13 0.46 5.14 -8.14
C TYR A 13 -0.89 5.83 -8.37
N ARG A 14 -1.73 5.84 -7.35
CA ARG A 14 -3.15 6.23 -7.47
C ARG A 14 -3.43 7.73 -7.51
N CYS A 15 -2.40 8.55 -7.32
CA CYS A 15 -2.55 10.01 -7.23
C CYS A 15 -2.05 10.66 -8.52
N THR A 16 -1.17 11.65 -8.40
CA THR A 16 -0.61 12.39 -9.54
C THR A 16 0.50 11.56 -10.19
N PRO A 17 0.60 11.57 -11.53
CA PRO A 17 1.75 10.96 -12.21
C PRO A 17 3.07 11.61 -11.74
N PRO A 18 4.21 10.90 -11.88
CA PRO A 18 5.50 11.47 -11.56
C PRO A 18 5.74 12.76 -12.38
N PRO A 19 6.33 13.81 -11.79
CA PRO A 19 6.73 14.98 -12.54
C PRO A 19 7.78 14.60 -13.58
N THR A 20 7.73 15.20 -14.78
CA THR A 20 8.62 14.88 -15.90
C THR A 20 10.10 14.99 -15.52
N GLN A 21 10.46 15.99 -14.71
CA GLN A 21 11.82 16.19 -14.20
C GLN A 21 12.35 14.99 -13.40
N SER A 22 11.49 14.27 -12.68
CA SER A 22 11.87 13.05 -11.95
C SER A 22 12.20 11.88 -12.89
N VAL A 23 11.76 11.94 -14.14
CA VAL A 23 12.04 10.92 -15.16
C VAL A 23 13.37 11.18 -15.86
N GLU A 24 13.71 12.44 -16.13
CA GLU A 24 14.92 12.83 -16.85
C GLU A 24 16.20 12.27 -16.19
N GLY A 25 16.27 12.31 -14.86
CA GLY A 25 17.42 11.80 -14.10
C GLY A 25 17.59 10.27 -14.13
N LEU A 26 16.61 9.53 -14.65
CA LEU A 26 16.64 8.06 -14.79
C LEU A 26 17.15 7.62 -16.18
N ILE A 27 17.05 8.48 -17.20
CA ILE A 27 17.33 8.10 -18.58
C ILE A 27 18.82 7.83 -18.78
N GLY A 28 19.14 6.71 -19.44
CA GLY A 28 20.52 6.31 -19.75
C GLY A 28 21.30 5.77 -18.54
N ARG A 29 20.64 5.57 -17.39
CA ARG A 29 21.25 5.02 -16.18
C ARG A 29 20.75 3.62 -15.90
N SER A 30 21.56 2.87 -15.14
CA SER A 30 21.18 1.54 -14.70
C SER A 30 20.03 1.64 -13.68
N PRO A 31 18.96 0.81 -13.79
CA PRO A 31 17.94 0.71 -12.75
C PRO A 31 18.52 0.41 -11.36
N PHE A 32 19.65 -0.31 -11.30
CA PHE A 32 20.32 -0.69 -10.05
C PHE A 32 20.96 0.49 -9.30
N ASP A 33 21.23 1.61 -9.98
CA ASP A 33 21.72 2.82 -9.34
C ASP A 33 20.69 3.43 -8.38
N PHE A 34 19.42 3.03 -8.51
CA PHE A 34 18.28 3.58 -7.79
C PHE A 34 17.75 2.63 -6.70
N LEU A 35 18.50 1.57 -6.36
CA LEU A 35 18.18 0.70 -5.24
C LEU A 35 18.08 1.51 -3.94
N GLY A 36 16.94 1.38 -3.26
CA GLY A 36 16.66 2.12 -2.02
C GLY A 36 16.54 3.64 -2.19
N SER A 37 16.46 4.17 -3.41
CA SER A 37 16.31 5.61 -3.64
C SER A 37 14.88 6.10 -3.37
N GLU A 38 14.75 7.39 -3.06
CA GLU A 38 13.47 8.06 -2.78
C GLU A 38 12.83 8.66 -4.05
N VAL A 39 12.81 7.91 -5.14
CA VAL A 39 12.08 8.31 -6.35
C VAL A 39 10.57 8.19 -6.13
N HIS A 40 9.79 8.84 -6.99
CA HIS A 40 8.34 8.73 -7.00
C HIS A 40 7.88 7.26 -6.94
N LEU A 41 6.89 6.94 -6.10
CA LEU A 41 6.51 5.55 -5.79
C LEU A 41 6.10 4.72 -7.02
N GLY A 42 5.42 5.35 -7.99
CA GLY A 42 5.11 4.68 -9.27
C GLY A 42 6.35 4.34 -10.10
N LEU A 43 7.41 5.16 -10.02
CA LEU A 43 8.68 4.88 -10.68
C LEU A 43 9.48 3.83 -9.90
N ALA A 44 9.49 3.92 -8.57
CA ALA A 44 10.11 2.90 -7.70
C ALA A 44 9.55 1.50 -7.99
N GLY A 45 8.21 1.36 -8.10
CA GLY A 45 7.58 0.10 -8.48
C GLY A 45 8.09 -0.44 -9.81
N ALA A 46 8.12 0.41 -10.85
CA ALA A 46 8.59 0.03 -12.18
C ALA A 46 10.08 -0.36 -12.21
N LEU A 47 10.93 0.32 -11.43
CA LEU A 47 12.34 0.00 -11.29
C LEU A 47 12.53 -1.38 -10.65
N TYR A 48 11.85 -1.65 -9.53
CA TYR A 48 11.96 -2.94 -8.85
C TYR A 48 11.37 -4.10 -9.66
N ASP A 49 10.34 -3.84 -10.47
CA ASP A 49 9.80 -4.84 -11.39
C ASP A 49 10.83 -5.20 -12.48
N VAL A 50 11.40 -4.21 -13.19
CA VAL A 50 12.37 -4.50 -14.25
C VAL A 50 13.66 -5.12 -13.72
N MET A 51 14.14 -4.70 -12.54
CA MET A 51 15.30 -5.31 -11.88
C MET A 51 15.06 -6.77 -11.52
N GLY A 52 13.86 -7.10 -11.01
CA GLY A 52 13.46 -8.48 -10.71
C GLY A 52 13.34 -9.34 -11.96
N GLN A 53 12.74 -8.80 -13.02
CA GLN A 53 12.65 -9.48 -14.33
C GLN A 53 14.04 -9.77 -14.91
N TYR A 54 14.94 -8.78 -14.92
CA TYR A 54 16.30 -8.93 -15.45
C TYR A 54 17.12 -10.00 -14.72
N LEU A 55 16.94 -10.10 -13.40
CA LEU A 55 17.64 -11.08 -12.55
C LEU A 55 16.89 -12.42 -12.41
N GLU A 56 15.70 -12.53 -12.99
CA GLU A 56 14.82 -13.69 -12.84
C GLU A 56 14.51 -14.05 -11.37
N VAL A 57 14.37 -13.03 -10.51
CA VAL A 57 14.06 -13.18 -9.09
C VAL A 57 12.86 -12.32 -8.68
N PRO A 58 12.10 -12.74 -7.66
CA PRO A 58 11.03 -11.90 -7.13
C PRO A 58 11.61 -10.62 -6.50
N ALA A 59 10.97 -9.47 -6.73
CA ALA A 59 11.47 -8.15 -6.34
C ALA A 59 11.86 -8.02 -4.85
N TYR A 60 11.20 -8.75 -3.94
CA TYR A 60 11.56 -8.70 -2.51
C TYR A 60 13.01 -9.12 -2.23
N LYS A 61 13.61 -9.96 -3.10
CA LYS A 61 15.01 -10.39 -2.97
C LYS A 61 16.00 -9.22 -3.10
N LEU A 62 15.60 -8.16 -3.79
CA LEU A 62 16.38 -6.92 -3.91
C LEU A 62 16.37 -6.10 -2.61
N MET A 63 15.36 -6.33 -1.75
CA MET A 63 15.19 -5.62 -0.48
C MET A 63 15.83 -6.36 0.70
N GLY A 64 16.07 -7.68 0.55
CA GLY A 64 16.70 -8.50 1.58
C GLY A 64 16.14 -9.92 1.69
N PRO A 65 16.52 -10.65 2.76
CA PRO A 65 16.04 -12.00 2.99
C PRO A 65 14.53 -12.02 3.29
N LYS A 66 13.87 -13.11 2.92
CA LYS A 66 12.47 -13.34 3.27
C LYS A 66 12.34 -13.58 4.78
N VAL A 67 11.58 -12.73 5.46
CA VAL A 67 11.37 -12.81 6.93
C VAL A 67 10.04 -13.43 7.34
N ARG A 68 9.10 -13.64 6.41
CA ARG A 68 7.79 -14.26 6.67
C ARG A 68 7.20 -14.88 5.41
N ASP A 69 6.38 -15.92 5.58
CA ASP A 69 5.67 -16.58 4.47
C ASP A 69 4.33 -15.92 4.13
N ARG A 70 3.69 -15.26 5.10
CA ARG A 70 2.39 -14.60 4.93
C ARG A 70 2.44 -13.21 5.56
N VAL A 71 1.74 -12.27 4.94
CA VAL A 71 1.56 -10.90 5.44
C VAL A 71 0.12 -10.75 5.95
N PRO A 72 -0.10 -10.27 7.18
CA PRO A 72 -1.44 -9.97 7.67
C PRO A 72 -2.10 -8.91 6.80
N VAL A 73 -3.34 -9.17 6.37
CA VAL A 73 -4.17 -8.19 5.66
C VAL A 73 -5.19 -7.63 6.65
N ALA A 74 -5.39 -6.32 6.65
CA ALA A 74 -6.40 -5.67 7.46
C ALA A 74 -7.69 -5.44 6.67
N ALA A 75 -8.82 -5.81 7.26
CA ALA A 75 -10.12 -5.34 6.79
C ALA A 75 -10.31 -3.88 7.19
N TRP A 76 -11.21 -3.19 6.49
CA TRP A 76 -11.60 -1.83 6.83
C TRP A 76 -13.03 -1.57 6.39
N THR A 77 -13.66 -0.61 7.05
CA THR A 77 -14.96 -0.07 6.63
C THR A 77 -14.87 1.46 6.52
N ARG A 78 -15.78 2.08 5.77
CA ARG A 78 -15.94 3.54 5.78
C ARG A 78 -16.48 4.01 7.13
N PRO A 79 -16.45 5.32 7.44
CA PRO A 79 -17.20 5.87 8.58
C PRO A 79 -18.62 5.32 8.62
N ALA A 80 -18.95 4.65 9.72
CA ALA A 80 -20.15 3.83 9.90
C ALA A 80 -20.67 4.02 11.31
N ASP A 81 -21.98 3.95 11.47
CA ASP A 81 -22.60 3.98 12.80
C ASP A 81 -22.27 2.67 13.55
N PRO A 82 -22.32 2.66 14.90
CA PRO A 82 -21.83 1.54 15.71
C PRO A 82 -22.42 0.17 15.33
N GLU A 83 -23.70 0.12 14.98
CA GLU A 83 -24.35 -1.13 14.57
C GLU A 83 -23.82 -1.70 13.25
N GLU A 84 -23.54 -0.83 12.27
CA GLU A 84 -22.98 -1.25 10.99
C GLU A 84 -21.51 -1.63 11.13
N LEU A 85 -20.74 -0.89 11.92
CA LEU A 85 -19.38 -1.25 12.27
C LEU A 85 -19.32 -2.64 12.91
N SER A 86 -20.23 -2.93 13.84
CA SER A 86 -20.33 -4.25 14.48
C SER A 86 -20.57 -5.36 13.45
N ARG A 87 -21.53 -5.17 12.52
CA ARG A 87 -21.80 -6.14 11.45
C ARG A 87 -20.60 -6.34 10.52
N GLU A 88 -19.88 -5.28 10.17
CA GLU A 88 -18.68 -5.37 9.33
C GLU A 88 -17.52 -6.08 10.02
N ILE A 89 -17.37 -5.90 11.34
CA ILE A 89 -16.36 -6.62 12.13
C ILE A 89 -16.67 -8.12 12.14
N VAL A 90 -17.93 -8.51 12.39
CA VAL A 90 -18.35 -9.92 12.35
C VAL A 90 -18.07 -10.52 10.98
N ARG A 91 -18.50 -9.85 9.90
CA ARG A 91 -18.22 -10.28 8.52
C ARG A 91 -16.72 -10.45 8.25
N ALA A 92 -15.89 -9.52 8.72
CA ALA A 92 -14.44 -9.61 8.54
C ALA A 92 -13.83 -10.76 9.36
N ALA A 93 -14.28 -10.98 10.59
CA ALA A 93 -13.84 -12.10 11.41
C ALA A 93 -14.20 -13.45 10.76
N ASP A 94 -15.41 -13.57 10.20
CA ASP A 94 -15.89 -14.75 9.48
C ASP A 94 -15.06 -15.03 8.21
N GLN A 95 -14.55 -13.98 7.56
CA GLN A 95 -13.61 -14.08 6.43
C GLN A 95 -12.15 -14.36 6.86
N GLY A 96 -11.89 -14.53 8.16
CA GLY A 96 -10.58 -14.86 8.70
C GLY A 96 -9.65 -13.66 8.91
N TYR A 97 -10.15 -12.42 8.77
CA TYR A 97 -9.35 -11.25 9.13
C TYR A 97 -9.04 -11.23 10.63
N ARG A 98 -7.84 -10.77 10.95
CA ARG A 98 -7.35 -10.61 12.34
C ARG A 98 -7.02 -9.15 12.68
N LEU A 99 -7.02 -8.29 11.68
CA LEU A 99 -6.75 -6.86 11.81
C LEU A 99 -7.91 -6.10 11.16
N PHE A 100 -8.42 -5.08 11.84
CA PHE A 100 -9.52 -4.26 11.36
C PHE A 100 -9.23 -2.77 11.60
N LYS A 101 -9.18 -1.98 10.53
CA LYS A 101 -9.00 -0.53 10.59
C LYS A 101 -10.37 0.14 10.62
N MET A 102 -10.70 0.77 11.75
CA MET A 102 -11.98 1.47 11.96
C MET A 102 -11.86 3.00 11.80
N HIS A 103 -12.98 3.65 11.57
CA HIS A 103 -13.13 5.11 11.64
C HIS A 103 -14.04 5.46 12.81
N THR A 104 -13.71 6.52 13.55
CA THR A 104 -14.43 6.90 14.78
C THR A 104 -15.49 7.97 14.57
N CYS A 105 -15.66 8.47 13.33
CA CYS A 105 -16.62 9.52 13.01
C CYS A 105 -17.93 8.97 12.44
N PRO A 106 -19.08 9.65 12.69
CA PRO A 106 -20.36 9.29 12.09
C PRO A 106 -20.33 9.42 10.55
N ARG A 107 -21.21 8.69 9.88
CA ARG A 107 -21.36 8.75 8.43
C ARG A 107 -21.67 10.19 7.97
N GLY A 108 -20.91 10.71 7.01
CA GLY A 108 -21.18 11.99 6.35
C GLY A 108 -20.59 13.24 7.00
N ARG A 109 -19.97 13.16 8.19
CA ARG A 109 -19.06 14.20 8.68
C ARG A 109 -17.62 13.79 8.37
N GLY A 110 -16.85 14.71 7.81
CA GLY A 110 -15.40 14.52 7.67
C GLY A 110 -14.81 14.11 9.01
N CYS A 111 -13.74 13.31 8.98
CA CYS A 111 -13.08 12.78 10.18
C CYS A 111 -12.36 13.92 10.94
N GLY A 112 -13.13 14.81 11.55
CA GLY A 112 -12.71 15.82 12.52
C GLY A 112 -12.90 15.28 13.93
N THR A 113 -12.05 15.73 14.84
CA THR A 113 -11.71 15.16 16.17
C THR A 113 -12.81 15.18 17.25
N ALA A 114 -14.08 15.43 16.92
CA ALA A 114 -15.14 15.60 17.91
C ALA A 114 -16.10 14.40 17.95
N GLY A 115 -15.88 13.44 18.86
CA GLY A 115 -16.92 12.45 19.17
C GLY A 115 -16.51 11.11 19.79
N PHE A 116 -15.24 10.87 20.13
CA PHE A 116 -14.79 9.54 20.58
C PHE A 116 -15.15 9.16 22.04
N GLN A 117 -15.92 9.96 22.78
CA GLN A 117 -16.07 9.73 24.22
C GLN A 117 -17.20 8.79 24.66
N ASP A 118 -18.15 8.39 23.80
CA ASP A 118 -19.38 7.76 24.30
C ASP A 118 -19.57 6.25 23.99
N ALA A 119 -18.64 5.59 23.29
CA ALA A 119 -18.89 4.22 22.78
C ALA A 119 -18.15 3.08 23.52
N VAL A 120 -17.36 3.34 24.56
CA VAL A 120 -16.70 2.28 25.36
C VAL A 120 -17.38 2.13 26.72
N ARG A 121 -18.66 1.78 26.69
CA ARG A 121 -19.35 1.10 27.80
C ARG A 121 -19.81 -0.27 27.29
N LEU A 122 -18.85 -1.14 27.03
CA LEU A 122 -19.12 -2.57 26.91
C LEU A 122 -18.84 -3.19 28.27
N GLN A 123 -19.90 -3.74 28.84
CA GLN A 123 -19.94 -4.50 30.08
C GLN A 123 -18.91 -5.62 30.05
N PHE A 124 -18.00 -5.57 31.01
CA PHE A 124 -17.58 -6.72 31.78
C PHE A 124 -18.06 -6.51 33.21
#